data_AF-A0A256XLB1-F1
#
_entry.id   AF-A0A256XLB1-F1
#
_cell.length_a   1.000
_cell.length_b   1.000
_cell.length_c   1.000
_cell.angle_alpha   90.00
_cell.angle_beta   90.00
_cell.angle_gamma   90.00
#
_symmetry.space_group_name_H-M   'P 1'
#
loop_
_entity.id
_entity.type
_entity.pdbx_description
1 polymer ?
#
loop_
_entity_poly.entity_id
_entity_poly.type
_entity_poly.pdbx_seq_one_letter_code
_entity_poly.pdbx_strand_id
1 'polypeptide(L)'
;MVERRKTINFLNLKRNKTLIIGMMFFILFLFILTTYGSAQDSSLEEEYAPIFFFEKEEQCYPVSVEYHIDHATLFQFTGNDPVEINSDVTMEELGGYTTEQYESLYLDNTIGTTKDDNIINDYSNQKITLGFTVYAHTIHGADDTTIIQYWLFYAFNKGDLNQHEGDWELVQVVLRQGSPVELMYSQHHSGQKTSWNQAEKTGTHPHVYVARGSHANYFTSYSGTLGVASDHVGANGFILKPVQYTIIDLETQTWLPFKGMWGEINSYEDVYLGTSGPVGPMYREEGLMWNQALNWGSNLPELNPTILLFEWIIYNFTTIFIVIFIISLLIFAYRRMKQYKSEGFGPRFFSFLYIDGLNMKSIGNLLFIAGIIIAFLSLIYPWYGITASSTSSIYNTEGFIDILIIDGLQGISLNLPDATGPTPLGSALIPFSLLISIGIIFTIIKTLGVKESFKLGKSYMYQGIKLLMPIIIILISIVLISVIVNDMIPEEAQESPAASIFDDVAASPFGGSSINSIDSTGENLQLDWGIQTGGILLFLSGLMLLISGIIERKAKTVFF
;
A
#
# COMPACT_ATOMS: atom_id res chain seq x y z
N MET A 1 23.24 -71.68 -63.10
CA MET A 1 23.90 -72.08 -61.85
C MET A 1 24.62 -70.87 -61.27
N VAL A 2 24.33 -70.57 -60.01
CA VAL A 2 25.08 -69.68 -59.10
C VAL A 2 24.90 -68.16 -59.28
N GLU A 3 24.03 -67.62 -58.44
CA GLU A 3 24.13 -66.28 -57.84
C GLU A 3 25.58 -65.91 -57.49
N ARG A 4 26.08 -64.78 -58.01
CA ARG A 4 27.05 -63.96 -57.29
C ARG A 4 26.51 -62.55 -57.15
N ARG A 5 26.16 -62.21 -55.91
CA ARG A 5 25.76 -60.88 -55.44
C ARG A 5 26.75 -59.81 -55.95
N LYS A 6 26.24 -58.84 -56.71
CA LYS A 6 26.89 -57.53 -56.88
C LYS A 6 26.54 -56.68 -55.67
N THR A 7 27.50 -56.50 -54.76
CA THR A 7 27.44 -55.52 -53.68
C THR A 7 27.48 -54.13 -54.32
N ILE A 8 26.33 -53.47 -54.48
CA ILE A 8 26.27 -52.06 -54.86
C ILE A 8 26.58 -51.24 -53.61
N ASN A 9 27.67 -50.48 -53.69
CA ASN A 9 28.18 -49.60 -52.64
C ASN A 9 27.09 -48.65 -52.12
N PHE A 10 26.61 -48.93 -50.90
CA PHE A 10 25.61 -48.16 -50.16
C PHE A 10 26.11 -46.78 -49.68
N LEU A 11 27.37 -46.44 -49.96
CA LEU A 11 28.00 -45.18 -49.50
C LEU A 11 27.66 -43.95 -50.35
N ASN A 12 27.20 -44.09 -51.60
CA ASN A 12 26.92 -42.93 -52.46
C ASN A 12 25.48 -42.37 -52.37
N LEU A 13 24.50 -43.15 -51.87
CA LEU A 13 23.14 -42.63 -51.71
C LEU A 13 22.94 -41.81 -50.43
N LYS A 14 23.72 -42.06 -49.37
CA LYS A 14 23.64 -41.25 -48.13
C LYS A 14 24.15 -39.83 -48.35
N ARG A 15 25.24 -39.64 -49.11
CA ARG A 15 25.83 -38.32 -49.36
C ARG A 15 24.90 -37.39 -50.13
N ASN A 16 24.13 -37.92 -51.09
CA ASN A 16 23.14 -37.13 -51.84
C ASN A 16 21.89 -36.80 -51.00
N LYS A 17 21.44 -37.69 -50.10
CA LYS A 17 20.32 -37.37 -49.20
C LYS A 17 20.70 -36.31 -48.16
N THR A 18 21.91 -36.37 -47.60
CA THR A 18 22.37 -35.35 -46.65
C THR A 18 22.57 -33.99 -47.34
N LEU A 19 23.05 -33.97 -48.60
CA LEU A 19 23.18 -32.74 -49.37
C LEU A 19 21.82 -32.13 -49.72
N ILE A 20 20.83 -32.96 -50.13
CA ILE A 20 19.48 -32.48 -50.47
C ILE A 20 18.72 -32.02 -49.22
N ILE A 21 18.84 -32.73 -48.09
CA ILE A 21 18.26 -32.30 -46.80
C ILE A 21 18.95 -31.01 -46.32
N GLY A 22 20.26 -30.89 -46.47
CA GLY A 22 21.00 -29.67 -46.16
C GLY A 22 20.60 -28.49 -47.05
N MET A 23 20.37 -28.72 -48.34
CA MET A 23 19.91 -27.68 -49.28
C MET A 23 18.44 -27.29 -49.02
N MET A 24 17.57 -28.24 -48.66
CA MET A 24 16.21 -27.94 -48.22
C MET A 24 16.21 -27.16 -46.91
N PHE A 25 17.07 -27.51 -45.93
CA PHE A 25 17.21 -26.72 -44.71
C PHE A 25 17.79 -25.33 -45.00
N PHE A 26 18.72 -25.20 -45.94
CA PHE A 26 19.29 -23.90 -46.31
C PHE A 26 18.29 -23.04 -47.09
N ILE A 27 17.46 -23.62 -47.96
CA ILE A 27 16.37 -22.92 -48.67
C ILE A 27 15.22 -22.59 -47.71
N LEU A 28 14.90 -23.47 -46.75
CA LEU A 28 13.92 -23.19 -45.70
C LEU A 28 14.44 -22.10 -44.75
N PHE A 29 15.74 -22.10 -44.44
CA PHE A 29 16.41 -21.06 -43.67
C PHE A 29 16.49 -19.74 -44.44
N LEU A 30 16.71 -19.76 -45.76
CA LEU A 30 16.60 -18.58 -46.61
C LEU A 30 15.16 -18.08 -46.74
N PHE A 31 14.15 -18.97 -46.77
CA PHE A 31 12.75 -18.58 -46.78
C PHE A 31 12.32 -17.95 -45.44
N ILE A 32 12.82 -18.47 -44.32
CA ILE A 32 12.63 -17.89 -42.97
C ILE A 32 13.36 -16.54 -42.85
N LEU A 33 14.52 -16.37 -43.51
CA LEU A 33 15.20 -15.07 -43.57
C LEU A 33 14.53 -14.05 -44.50
N THR A 34 13.79 -14.48 -45.53
CA THR A 34 13.03 -13.56 -46.40
C THR A 34 11.63 -13.25 -45.89
N THR A 35 11.15 -13.91 -44.84
CA THR A 35 9.94 -13.53 -44.09
C THR A 35 10.23 -12.74 -42.83
N TYR A 36 11.49 -12.32 -42.59
CA TYR A 36 11.69 -11.08 -41.84
C TYR A 36 11.08 -9.99 -42.70
N GLY A 37 9.81 -9.69 -42.40
CA GLY A 37 9.17 -8.46 -42.84
C GLY A 37 10.16 -7.32 -42.63
N SER A 38 10.13 -6.36 -43.56
CA SER A 38 10.70 -5.04 -43.31
C SER A 38 10.44 -4.70 -41.84
N ALA A 39 11.51 -4.42 -41.08
CA ALA A 39 11.36 -3.75 -39.80
C ALA A 39 10.52 -2.51 -40.10
N GLN A 40 9.23 -2.60 -39.80
CA GLN A 40 8.40 -1.44 -39.64
C GLN A 40 9.07 -0.75 -38.45
N ASP A 41 9.62 0.44 -38.66
CA ASP A 41 10.12 1.24 -37.55
C ASP A 41 8.98 1.28 -36.54
N SER A 42 9.15 0.59 -35.40
CA SER A 42 8.16 0.59 -34.33
C SER A 42 8.01 2.02 -33.90
N SER A 43 6.77 2.48 -33.72
CA SER A 43 6.54 3.84 -33.25
C SER A 43 7.18 4.03 -31.86
N LEU A 44 7.47 5.27 -31.47
CA LEU A 44 8.12 5.54 -30.17
C LEU A 44 7.26 5.01 -29.01
N GLU A 45 5.94 5.07 -29.16
CA GLU A 45 4.95 4.54 -28.22
C GLU A 45 5.06 3.02 -28.06
N GLU A 46 5.40 2.28 -29.11
CA GLU A 46 5.63 0.84 -29.04
C GLU A 46 7.02 0.52 -28.48
N GLU A 47 8.04 1.28 -28.86
CA GLU A 47 9.42 1.07 -28.42
C GLU A 47 9.56 1.25 -26.90
N TYR A 48 8.93 2.29 -26.34
CA TYR A 48 9.02 2.64 -24.93
C TYR A 48 7.80 2.21 -24.10
N ALA A 49 6.94 1.36 -24.65
CA ALA A 49 5.71 0.87 -24.02
C ALA A 49 5.98 0.26 -22.63
N PRO A 50 5.25 0.61 -21.55
CA PRO A 50 5.53 0.10 -20.22
C PRO A 50 5.15 -1.38 -19.99
N ILE A 51 5.75 -2.00 -18.99
CA ILE A 51 5.30 -3.28 -18.41
C ILE A 51 4.67 -2.97 -17.05
N PHE A 52 3.40 -3.32 -16.88
CA PHE A 52 2.67 -3.10 -15.64
C PHE A 52 2.69 -4.37 -14.77
N PHE A 53 3.07 -4.21 -13.52
CA PHE A 53 3.08 -5.24 -12.49
C PHE A 53 1.98 -4.91 -11.48
N PHE A 54 1.02 -5.81 -11.34
CA PHE A 54 -0.10 -5.64 -10.42
C PHE A 54 0.11 -6.45 -9.13
N GLU A 55 -0.48 -5.97 -8.05
CA GLU A 55 -0.65 -6.74 -6.82
C GLU A 55 -1.59 -7.95 -7.08
N LYS A 56 -1.40 -9.05 -6.37
CA LYS A 56 -2.12 -10.31 -6.60
C LYS A 56 -3.65 -10.21 -6.38
N GLU A 57 -4.12 -9.25 -5.58
CA GLU A 57 -5.53 -9.04 -5.25
C GLU A 57 -6.19 -7.98 -6.15
N GLU A 58 -5.47 -7.44 -7.15
CA GLU A 58 -6.04 -6.50 -8.12
C GLU A 58 -7.13 -7.15 -8.99
N GLN A 59 -8.25 -6.44 -9.15
CA GLN A 59 -9.46 -6.88 -9.85
C GLN A 59 -9.71 -6.07 -11.13
N CYS A 60 -9.28 -4.81 -11.18
CA CYS A 60 -9.44 -3.89 -12.30
C CYS A 60 -8.12 -3.71 -13.06
N TYR A 61 -8.19 -3.67 -14.39
CA TYR A 61 -7.01 -3.52 -15.26
C TYR A 61 -7.33 -2.53 -16.38
N PRO A 62 -6.31 -1.95 -17.05
CA PRO A 62 -6.51 -0.93 -18.06
C PRO A 62 -7.45 -1.40 -19.17
N VAL A 63 -8.51 -0.64 -19.43
CA VAL A 63 -9.60 -0.98 -20.34
C VAL A 63 -9.98 0.22 -21.22
N SER A 64 -10.63 -0.03 -22.35
CA SER A 64 -11.20 1.03 -23.19
C SER A 64 -12.25 1.81 -22.40
N VAL A 65 -12.25 3.14 -22.53
CA VAL A 65 -13.29 4.02 -21.97
C VAL A 65 -14.68 3.71 -22.50
N GLU A 66 -14.77 3.06 -23.67
CA GLU A 66 -16.03 2.59 -24.26
C GLU A 66 -16.81 1.76 -23.25
N TYR A 67 -16.15 0.90 -22.47
CA TYR A 67 -16.80 0.13 -21.42
C TYR A 67 -17.51 1.03 -20.40
N HIS A 68 -16.89 2.13 -19.99
CA HIS A 68 -17.48 3.00 -18.98
C HIS A 68 -18.58 3.90 -19.58
N ILE A 69 -18.36 4.43 -20.78
CA ILE A 69 -19.33 5.28 -21.48
C ILE A 69 -20.61 4.50 -21.84
N ASP A 70 -20.48 3.27 -22.34
CA ASP A 70 -21.62 2.39 -22.70
C ASP A 70 -22.48 2.01 -21.48
N HIS A 71 -21.97 2.24 -20.27
CA HIS A 71 -22.66 1.97 -19.01
C HIS A 71 -22.83 3.22 -18.15
N ALA A 72 -22.78 4.42 -18.73
CA ALA A 72 -22.90 5.67 -17.98
C ALA A 72 -24.12 6.51 -18.37
N THR A 73 -24.70 7.16 -17.37
CA THR A 73 -25.60 8.30 -17.57
C THR A 73 -24.85 9.60 -17.25
N LEU A 74 -25.02 10.61 -18.08
CA LEU A 74 -24.44 11.93 -17.87
C LEU A 74 -25.36 12.77 -16.97
N PHE A 75 -24.84 13.21 -15.84
CA PHE A 75 -25.52 14.08 -14.89
C PHE A 75 -24.83 15.43 -14.74
N GLN A 76 -25.55 16.39 -14.17
CA GLN A 76 -25.03 17.65 -13.68
C GLN A 76 -25.21 17.74 -12.16
N PHE A 77 -24.11 18.03 -11.46
CA PHE A 77 -24.11 18.30 -10.03
C PHE A 77 -24.58 19.73 -9.75
N THR A 78 -25.63 19.87 -8.92
CA THR A 78 -26.20 21.17 -8.55
C THR A 78 -26.10 21.47 -7.04
N GLY A 79 -25.50 20.58 -6.26
CA GLY A 79 -25.39 20.66 -4.79
C GLY A 79 -26.60 20.18 -4.00
N ASN A 80 -27.75 19.91 -4.66
CA ASN A 80 -28.94 19.35 -4.00
C ASN A 80 -29.33 18.00 -4.64
N ASP A 81 -29.88 18.06 -5.85
CA ASP A 81 -30.36 16.90 -6.58
C ASP A 81 -29.57 16.77 -7.91
N PRO A 82 -29.18 15.56 -8.30
CA PRO A 82 -28.53 15.33 -9.58
C PRO A 82 -29.52 15.60 -10.71
N VAL A 83 -29.08 16.33 -11.74
CA VAL A 83 -29.88 16.63 -12.92
C VAL A 83 -29.41 15.77 -14.08
N GLU A 84 -30.23 14.82 -14.51
CA GLU A 84 -29.93 13.99 -15.69
C GLU A 84 -29.85 14.86 -16.94
N ILE A 85 -28.74 14.74 -17.67
CA ILE A 85 -28.48 15.45 -18.92
C ILE A 85 -28.69 14.52 -20.12
N ASN A 86 -28.14 13.30 -20.05
CA ASN A 86 -28.28 12.29 -21.10
C ASN A 86 -28.11 10.87 -20.53
N SER A 87 -29.13 10.03 -20.64
CA SER A 87 -29.15 8.63 -20.17
C SER A 87 -28.42 7.64 -21.07
N ASP A 88 -28.04 8.02 -22.28
CA ASP A 88 -27.36 7.15 -23.26
C ASP A 88 -26.34 7.99 -24.04
N VAL A 89 -25.31 8.48 -23.34
CA VAL A 89 -24.32 9.40 -23.93
C VAL A 89 -23.35 8.65 -24.82
N THR A 90 -23.19 9.11 -26.06
CA THR A 90 -22.21 8.54 -26.99
C THR A 90 -20.84 9.21 -26.84
N MET A 91 -19.76 8.52 -27.26
CA MET A 91 -18.40 9.09 -27.30
C MET A 91 -18.28 10.39 -28.12
N GLU A 92 -19.10 10.55 -29.17
CA GLU A 92 -19.10 11.75 -30.01
C GLU A 92 -19.79 12.92 -29.30
N GLU A 93 -20.93 12.66 -28.64
CA GLU A 93 -21.65 13.67 -27.85
C GLU A 93 -20.84 14.11 -26.64
N LEU A 94 -20.17 13.18 -25.96
CA LEU A 94 -19.36 13.46 -24.78
C LEU A 94 -18.26 14.49 -25.07
N GLY A 95 -17.64 14.41 -26.26
CA GLY A 95 -16.67 15.37 -26.76
C GLY A 95 -17.18 16.78 -26.99
N GLY A 96 -18.51 16.99 -26.97
CA GLY A 96 -19.14 18.30 -27.10
C GLY A 96 -19.14 19.13 -25.80
N TYR A 97 -18.93 18.51 -24.64
CA TYR A 97 -19.01 19.17 -23.34
C TYR A 97 -17.64 19.67 -22.86
N THR A 98 -17.15 20.78 -23.45
CA THR A 98 -15.75 21.23 -23.33
C THR A 98 -15.52 22.52 -22.51
N THR A 99 -16.58 23.28 -22.19
CA THR A 99 -16.50 24.60 -21.54
C THR A 99 -16.62 24.52 -20.01
N GLU A 100 -16.19 25.57 -19.31
CA GLU A 100 -16.22 25.66 -17.82
C GLU A 100 -17.59 25.38 -17.21
N GLN A 101 -18.69 25.72 -17.91
CA GLN A 101 -20.04 25.41 -17.43
C GLN A 101 -20.29 23.91 -17.25
N TYR A 102 -19.47 23.05 -17.86
CA TYR A 102 -19.57 21.60 -17.81
C TYR A 102 -18.64 20.94 -16.79
N GLU A 103 -17.89 21.71 -15.98
CA GLU A 103 -17.09 21.17 -14.87
C GLU A 103 -17.96 20.47 -13.82
N SER A 104 -19.25 20.86 -13.73
CA SER A 104 -20.24 20.22 -12.88
C SER A 104 -20.85 18.94 -13.48
N LEU A 105 -20.48 18.56 -14.71
CA LEU A 105 -20.95 17.32 -15.32
C LEU A 105 -20.14 16.12 -14.83
N TYR A 106 -20.80 14.98 -14.72
CA TYR A 106 -20.17 13.73 -14.35
C TYR A 106 -20.87 12.52 -14.96
N LEU A 107 -20.11 11.44 -15.16
CA LEU A 107 -20.61 10.14 -15.58
C LEU A 107 -20.96 9.31 -14.35
N ASP A 108 -22.18 8.80 -14.29
CA ASP A 108 -22.68 7.92 -13.24
C ASP A 108 -22.95 6.53 -13.80
N ASN A 109 -22.39 5.49 -13.20
CA ASN A 109 -22.47 4.14 -13.73
C ASN A 109 -23.86 3.52 -13.53
N THR A 110 -24.36 2.86 -14.57
CA THR A 110 -25.69 2.24 -14.58
C THR A 110 -25.70 0.79 -14.06
N ILE A 111 -24.53 0.16 -13.88
CA ILE A 111 -24.38 -1.21 -13.39
C ILE A 111 -24.34 -1.26 -11.85
N GLY A 112 -23.70 -0.29 -11.20
CA GLY A 112 -23.42 -0.32 -9.77
C GLY A 112 -23.06 1.05 -9.23
N THR A 113 -22.58 1.08 -7.99
CA THR A 113 -22.20 2.31 -7.28
C THR A 113 -20.85 2.13 -6.58
N THR A 114 -20.30 3.20 -6.00
CA THR A 114 -19.11 3.12 -5.13
C THR A 114 -19.27 2.24 -3.89
N LYS A 115 -20.49 1.82 -3.55
CA LYS A 115 -20.81 1.07 -2.32
C LYS A 115 -20.97 -0.43 -2.54
N ASP A 116 -20.81 -0.90 -3.78
CA ASP A 116 -20.98 -2.29 -4.15
C ASP A 116 -19.88 -2.76 -5.12
N ASP A 117 -19.84 -4.08 -5.36
CA ASP A 117 -18.86 -4.68 -6.27
C ASP A 117 -19.43 -4.93 -7.68
N ASN A 118 -20.60 -4.36 -8.05
CA ASN A 118 -21.29 -4.73 -9.29
C ASN A 118 -20.50 -4.35 -10.53
N ILE A 119 -19.88 -3.15 -10.56
CA ILE A 119 -19.05 -2.68 -11.68
C ILE A 119 -17.83 -3.60 -11.86
N ILE A 120 -17.17 -3.95 -10.75
CA ILE A 120 -16.01 -4.86 -10.75
C ILE A 120 -16.41 -6.25 -11.23
N ASN A 121 -17.54 -6.77 -10.76
CA ASN A 121 -18.04 -8.09 -11.14
C ASN A 121 -18.41 -8.14 -12.62
N ASP A 122 -19.06 -7.10 -13.16
CA ASP A 122 -19.41 -7.01 -14.57
C ASP A 122 -18.16 -6.91 -15.45
N TYR A 123 -17.25 -5.98 -15.14
CA TYR A 123 -15.96 -5.86 -15.82
C TYR A 123 -15.21 -7.21 -15.83
N SER A 124 -15.14 -7.89 -14.68
CA SER A 124 -14.46 -9.18 -14.55
C SER A 124 -15.05 -10.26 -15.46
N ASN A 125 -16.39 -10.28 -15.62
CA ASN A 125 -17.07 -11.22 -16.52
C ASN A 125 -16.77 -10.95 -18.00
N GLN A 126 -16.48 -9.70 -18.36
CA GLN A 126 -16.25 -9.28 -19.75
C GLN A 126 -14.78 -9.07 -20.10
N LYS A 127 -13.89 -9.07 -19.10
CA LYS A 127 -12.45 -8.74 -19.19
C LYS A 127 -11.71 -9.38 -20.37
N ILE A 128 -11.95 -10.68 -20.61
CA ILE A 128 -11.27 -11.41 -21.71
C ILE A 128 -11.69 -10.86 -23.08
N THR A 129 -12.97 -10.50 -23.24
CA THR A 129 -13.52 -9.96 -24.48
C THR A 129 -13.11 -8.52 -24.70
N LEU A 130 -13.11 -7.71 -23.63
CA LEU A 130 -12.69 -6.30 -23.68
C LEU A 130 -11.20 -6.15 -24.00
N GLY A 131 -10.37 -7.10 -23.53
CA GLY A 131 -8.92 -6.99 -23.66
C GLY A 131 -8.36 -5.89 -22.76
N PHE A 132 -7.14 -5.44 -23.07
CA PHE A 132 -6.46 -4.38 -22.35
C PHE A 132 -6.12 -3.23 -23.27
N THR A 133 -6.33 -2.01 -22.79
CA THR A 133 -6.11 -0.78 -23.57
C THR A 133 -5.22 0.17 -22.81
N VAL A 134 -4.24 0.74 -23.52
CA VAL A 134 -3.44 1.87 -23.05
C VAL A 134 -3.57 2.96 -24.10
N TYR A 135 -3.77 4.19 -23.67
CA TYR A 135 -3.82 5.30 -24.61
C TYR A 135 -2.48 6.02 -24.64
N ALA A 136 -2.02 6.42 -25.82
CA ALA A 136 -0.76 7.14 -25.97
C ALA A 136 -0.99 8.56 -26.50
N HIS A 137 -0.18 9.51 -26.02
CA HIS A 137 -0.11 10.87 -26.54
C HIS A 137 1.35 11.30 -26.61
N THR A 138 1.79 11.69 -27.81
CA THR A 138 3.19 12.05 -28.07
C THR A 138 3.31 13.54 -28.34
N ILE A 139 4.06 14.23 -27.47
CA ILE A 139 4.27 15.68 -27.52
C ILE A 139 5.70 15.96 -27.97
N HIS A 140 5.85 16.77 -29.03
CA HIS A 140 7.14 17.28 -29.48
C HIS A 140 7.38 18.69 -28.94
N GLY A 141 8.31 18.81 -28.00
CA GLY A 141 8.70 20.06 -27.35
C GLY A 141 9.91 20.74 -27.99
N ALA A 142 10.37 21.82 -27.36
CA ALA A 142 11.60 22.51 -27.75
C ALA A 142 12.86 21.66 -27.49
N ASP A 143 13.98 22.05 -28.09
CA ASP A 143 15.31 21.46 -27.89
C ASP A 143 15.38 19.93 -28.13
N ASP A 144 14.61 19.44 -29.12
CA ASP A 144 14.54 18.02 -29.47
C ASP A 144 14.06 17.14 -28.30
N THR A 145 13.17 17.69 -27.48
CA THR A 145 12.47 16.97 -26.41
C THR A 145 11.23 16.31 -26.98
N THR A 146 11.06 15.01 -26.76
CA THR A 146 9.82 14.28 -27.06
C THR A 146 9.30 13.67 -25.78
N ILE A 147 8.01 13.82 -25.52
CA ILE A 147 7.33 13.28 -24.33
C ILE A 147 6.31 12.28 -24.82
N ILE A 148 6.36 11.07 -24.27
CA ILE A 148 5.39 10.02 -24.57
C ILE A 148 4.59 9.77 -23.30
N GLN A 149 3.31 10.05 -23.35
CA GLN A 149 2.36 9.79 -22.28
C GLN A 149 1.60 8.51 -22.54
N TYR A 150 1.50 7.64 -21.55
CA TYR A 150 0.68 6.44 -21.52
C TYR A 150 -0.40 6.64 -20.46
N TRP A 151 -1.62 6.86 -20.93
CA TRP A 151 -2.80 7.05 -20.11
C TRP A 151 -3.53 5.72 -19.93
N LEU A 152 -3.92 5.45 -18.69
CA LEU A 152 -4.54 4.21 -18.25
C LEU A 152 -5.92 4.55 -17.71
N PHE A 153 -6.93 3.91 -18.27
CA PHE A 153 -8.29 4.01 -17.77
C PHE A 153 -8.71 2.72 -17.06
N TYR A 154 -9.26 2.84 -15.85
CA TYR A 154 -9.80 1.71 -15.11
C TYR A 154 -11.30 1.89 -14.91
N ALA A 155 -12.04 0.78 -14.98
CA ALA A 155 -13.49 0.78 -14.82
C ALA A 155 -13.95 1.28 -13.43
N PHE A 156 -13.16 0.98 -12.40
CA PHE A 156 -13.49 1.27 -11.00
C PHE A 156 -12.23 1.31 -10.16
N ASN A 157 -12.07 2.33 -9.33
CA ASN A 157 -11.04 2.47 -8.31
C ASN A 157 -11.55 1.93 -6.98
N LYS A 158 -10.91 0.88 -6.47
CA LYS A 158 -11.22 0.27 -5.17
C LYS A 158 -10.14 0.60 -4.13
N GLY A 159 -9.62 1.82 -4.19
CA GLY A 159 -8.66 2.33 -3.22
C GLY A 159 -9.27 2.34 -1.81
N ASP A 160 -8.47 2.05 -0.79
CA ASP A 160 -8.99 1.91 0.58
C ASP A 160 -9.55 3.23 1.14
N LEU A 161 -9.17 4.38 0.57
CA LEU A 161 -9.53 5.73 1.04
C LEU A 161 -10.35 6.53 0.02
N ASN A 162 -10.34 6.13 -1.25
CA ASN A 162 -10.86 6.91 -2.37
C ASN A 162 -11.55 6.02 -3.41
N GLN A 163 -12.56 5.26 -3.00
CA GLN A 163 -13.32 4.44 -3.95
C GLN A 163 -14.13 5.32 -4.88
N HIS A 164 -14.01 5.10 -6.18
CA HIS A 164 -14.73 5.84 -7.19
C HIS A 164 -14.93 5.05 -8.48
N GLU A 165 -15.98 5.37 -9.21
CA GLU A 165 -16.19 4.90 -10.57
C GLU A 165 -15.20 5.60 -11.49
N GLY A 166 -14.67 4.87 -12.48
CA GLY A 166 -13.73 5.39 -13.47
C GLY A 166 -12.43 5.94 -12.89
N ASP A 167 -11.30 5.70 -13.54
CA ASP A 167 -10.02 6.21 -13.03
C ASP A 167 -9.04 6.50 -14.15
N TRP A 168 -8.25 7.56 -13.98
CA TRP A 168 -7.27 8.02 -14.94
C TRP A 168 -5.89 8.18 -14.31
N GLU A 169 -4.97 7.37 -14.82
CA GLU A 169 -3.58 7.33 -14.40
C GLU A 169 -2.64 7.55 -15.60
N LEU A 170 -1.44 8.06 -15.33
CA LEU A 170 -0.46 8.51 -16.32
C LEU A 170 0.94 7.96 -16.02
N VAL A 171 1.54 7.38 -17.06
CA VAL A 171 2.97 7.07 -17.13
C VAL A 171 3.61 7.88 -18.25
N GLN A 172 4.65 8.63 -17.96
CA GLN A 172 5.30 9.52 -18.93
C GLN A 172 6.78 9.19 -19.10
N VAL A 173 7.23 9.11 -20.35
CA VAL A 173 8.64 8.94 -20.77
C VAL A 173 9.10 10.22 -21.46
N VAL A 174 10.21 10.79 -20.99
CA VAL A 174 10.81 11.99 -21.60
C VAL A 174 12.08 11.59 -22.35
N LEU A 175 12.15 11.95 -23.62
CA LEU A 175 13.31 11.82 -24.48
C LEU A 175 13.91 13.19 -24.74
N ARG A 176 15.24 13.26 -24.83
CA ARG A 176 15.99 14.41 -25.34
C ARG A 176 16.96 13.93 -26.39
N GLN A 177 16.97 14.58 -27.55
CA GLN A 177 17.82 14.18 -28.68
C GLN A 177 17.61 12.72 -29.08
N GLY A 178 16.35 12.29 -29.08
CA GLY A 178 15.95 10.91 -29.39
C GLY A 178 16.34 9.84 -28.37
N SER A 179 16.90 10.21 -27.21
CA SER A 179 17.28 9.26 -26.14
C SER A 179 16.44 9.48 -24.88
N PRO A 180 15.95 8.43 -24.21
CA PRO A 180 15.15 8.57 -22.99
C PRO A 180 16.03 9.05 -21.83
N VAL A 181 15.54 10.04 -21.07
CA VAL A 181 16.28 10.69 -19.99
C VAL A 181 15.57 10.63 -18.64
N GLU A 182 14.24 10.60 -18.62
CA GLU A 182 13.44 10.73 -17.40
C GLU A 182 12.11 9.98 -17.53
N LEU A 183 11.58 9.55 -16.39
CA LEU A 183 10.29 8.90 -16.24
C LEU A 183 9.49 9.62 -15.15
N MET A 184 8.19 9.78 -15.35
CA MET A 184 7.27 10.40 -14.39
C MET A 184 6.01 9.55 -14.30
N TYR A 185 5.64 9.11 -13.11
CA TYR A 185 4.47 8.26 -12.84
C TYR A 185 3.50 9.01 -11.94
N SER A 186 2.23 9.06 -12.30
CA SER A 186 1.19 9.63 -11.45
C SER A 186 0.94 8.77 -10.23
N GLN A 187 0.61 9.44 -9.13
CA GLN A 187 0.19 8.86 -7.87
C GLN A 187 -0.89 9.79 -7.32
N HIS A 188 -2.15 9.40 -7.45
CA HIS A 188 -3.30 10.23 -7.03
C HIS A 188 -3.29 11.61 -7.73
N HIS A 189 -3.34 12.70 -6.96
CA HIS A 189 -3.23 14.09 -7.46
C HIS A 189 -1.78 14.56 -7.69
N SER A 190 -0.80 13.66 -7.62
CA SER A 190 0.60 13.99 -7.77
C SER A 190 1.32 12.91 -8.55
N GLY A 191 2.57 12.62 -8.18
CA GLY A 191 3.38 11.60 -8.80
C GLY A 191 4.80 11.61 -8.28
N GLN A 192 5.64 10.85 -8.96
CA GLN A 192 7.06 10.79 -8.69
C GLN A 192 7.82 10.75 -10.01
N LYS A 193 9.05 11.26 -10.00
CA LYS A 193 9.94 11.15 -11.15
C LYS A 193 11.26 10.47 -10.80
N THR A 194 11.92 9.95 -11.84
CA THR A 194 13.27 9.43 -11.73
C THR A 194 13.99 9.49 -13.08
N SER A 195 15.31 9.50 -13.04
CA SER A 195 16.10 9.40 -14.26
C SER A 195 15.92 8.05 -14.95
N TRP A 196 15.99 8.04 -16.28
CA TRP A 196 15.91 6.80 -17.06
C TRP A 196 16.93 5.77 -16.57
N ASN A 197 18.15 6.14 -16.21
CA ASN A 197 19.15 5.16 -15.78
C ASN A 197 18.87 4.50 -14.42
N GLN A 198 18.03 5.11 -13.57
CA GLN A 198 17.73 4.60 -12.23
C GLN A 198 16.53 3.65 -12.19
N ALA A 199 15.54 3.87 -13.04
CA ALA A 199 14.32 3.05 -13.04
C ALA A 199 14.55 1.62 -13.56
N GLU A 200 13.79 0.66 -13.03
CA GLU A 200 13.76 -0.73 -13.49
C GLU A 200 13.10 -0.86 -14.87
N LYS A 201 13.67 -1.70 -15.73
CA LYS A 201 13.22 -1.90 -17.13
C LYS A 201 13.59 -3.27 -17.66
N THR A 202 12.86 -3.72 -18.68
CA THR A 202 13.27 -4.81 -19.56
C THR A 202 13.49 -4.27 -20.97
N GLY A 203 14.76 -4.17 -21.40
CA GLY A 203 15.08 -3.50 -22.65
C GLY A 203 14.72 -2.01 -22.58
N THR A 204 13.89 -1.54 -23.50
CA THR A 204 13.34 -0.17 -23.54
C THR A 204 12.02 -0.04 -22.77
N HIS A 205 11.45 -1.11 -22.25
CA HIS A 205 10.15 -1.10 -21.57
C HIS A 205 10.31 -0.82 -20.07
N PRO A 206 9.90 0.36 -19.57
CA PRO A 206 9.99 0.67 -18.15
C PRO A 206 9.00 -0.17 -17.33
N HIS A 207 9.39 -0.51 -16.09
CA HIS A 207 8.52 -1.24 -15.16
C HIS A 207 7.68 -0.26 -14.36
N VAL A 208 6.38 -0.54 -14.30
CA VAL A 208 5.41 0.25 -13.54
C VAL A 208 4.73 -0.70 -12.55
N TYR A 209 4.86 -0.42 -11.26
CA TYR A 209 4.22 -1.18 -10.20
C TYR A 209 2.93 -0.48 -9.80
N VAL A 210 1.80 -1.07 -10.13
CA VAL A 210 0.47 -0.47 -9.95
C VAL A 210 -0.05 -0.83 -8.56
N ALA A 211 -0.42 0.18 -7.79
CA ALA A 211 -1.06 0.00 -6.49
C ALA A 211 -2.44 -0.64 -6.65
N ARG A 212 -2.76 -1.55 -5.73
CA ARG A 212 -4.05 -2.23 -5.71
C ARG A 212 -5.18 -1.25 -5.46
N GLY A 213 -6.20 -1.26 -6.31
CA GLY A 213 -7.43 -0.50 -6.13
C GLY A 213 -7.28 0.97 -6.52
N SER A 214 -6.28 1.67 -5.99
CA SER A 214 -6.03 3.09 -6.28
C SER A 214 -5.37 3.36 -7.63
N HIS A 215 -4.76 2.32 -8.23
CA HIS A 215 -4.02 2.35 -9.49
C HIS A 215 -2.83 3.31 -9.59
N ALA A 216 -2.46 3.97 -8.49
CA ALA A 216 -1.27 4.82 -8.41
C ALA A 216 -0.01 4.06 -8.87
N ASN A 217 0.85 4.74 -9.62
CA ASN A 217 1.98 4.13 -10.32
C ASN A 217 3.32 4.34 -9.60
N TYR A 218 4.01 3.24 -9.31
CA TYR A 218 5.26 3.24 -8.53
C TYR A 218 6.45 2.68 -9.30
N PHE A 219 7.64 3.16 -8.93
CA PHE A 219 8.92 2.70 -9.50
C PHE A 219 9.45 1.41 -8.87
N THR A 220 8.93 1.00 -7.70
CA THR A 220 9.33 -0.25 -7.03
C THR A 220 8.14 -0.99 -6.44
N SER A 221 8.24 -2.32 -6.37
CA SER A 221 7.18 -3.23 -5.90
C SER A 221 6.89 -3.18 -4.38
N TYR A 222 7.58 -2.33 -3.64
CA TYR A 222 7.49 -2.24 -2.17
C TYR A 222 7.27 -0.81 -1.68
N SER A 223 7.01 0.13 -2.59
CA SER A 223 6.68 1.52 -2.27
C SER A 223 5.19 1.70 -1.98
N GLY A 224 4.78 2.92 -1.63
CA GLY A 224 3.36 3.31 -1.50
C GLY A 224 2.79 3.15 -0.09
N THR A 225 3.36 2.26 0.72
CA THR A 225 2.91 2.03 2.11
C THR A 225 3.16 3.23 3.03
N LEU A 226 4.09 4.13 2.68
CA LEU A 226 4.36 5.35 3.45
C LEU A 226 3.61 6.54 2.85
N GLY A 227 2.76 7.17 3.66
CA GLY A 227 1.99 8.35 3.26
C GLY A 227 0.54 8.25 3.70
N VAL A 228 -0.25 9.25 3.36
CA VAL A 228 -1.70 9.28 3.66
C VAL A 228 -2.42 8.20 2.86
N ALA A 229 -2.08 8.03 1.57
CA ALA A 229 -2.71 7.03 0.71
C ALA A 229 -2.53 5.57 1.17
N SER A 230 -1.41 5.25 1.84
CA SER A 230 -1.12 3.91 2.38
C SER A 230 -1.29 2.77 1.36
N ASP A 231 -0.84 3.01 0.12
CA ASP A 231 -1.07 2.10 -0.99
C ASP A 231 -0.43 0.72 -0.83
N HIS A 232 -1.12 -0.27 -1.39
CA HIS A 232 -0.68 -1.66 -1.45
C HIS A 232 -0.07 -1.99 -2.82
N VAL A 233 1.25 -1.96 -2.89
CA VAL A 233 2.01 -2.22 -4.12
C VAL A 233 2.69 -3.59 -4.05
N GLY A 234 2.75 -4.29 -5.20
CA GLY A 234 3.41 -5.59 -5.30
C GLY A 234 3.75 -5.99 -6.73
N ALA A 235 4.63 -6.99 -6.86
CA ALA A 235 4.97 -7.67 -8.11
C ALA A 235 4.58 -9.16 -8.09
N ASN A 236 3.53 -9.47 -7.34
CA ASN A 236 3.08 -10.82 -6.99
C ASN A 236 1.81 -11.25 -7.74
N GLY A 237 1.24 -10.39 -8.57
CA GLY A 237 0.02 -10.62 -9.34
C GLY A 237 0.23 -10.76 -10.85
N PHE A 238 -0.74 -10.25 -11.61
CA PHE A 238 -0.70 -10.26 -13.08
C PHE A 238 0.37 -9.28 -13.60
N ILE A 239 1.01 -9.65 -14.70
CA ILE A 239 2.00 -8.80 -15.38
C ILE A 239 1.49 -8.54 -16.78
N LEU A 240 1.19 -7.28 -17.08
CA LEU A 240 0.68 -6.83 -18.36
C LEU A 240 1.85 -6.30 -19.21
N LYS A 241 2.21 -7.05 -20.25
CA LYS A 241 3.30 -6.70 -21.18
C LYS A 241 2.77 -6.00 -22.43
N PRO A 242 3.61 -5.21 -23.13
CA PRO A 242 3.25 -4.51 -24.37
C PRO A 242 2.50 -5.36 -25.39
N VAL A 243 2.90 -6.61 -25.61
CA VAL A 243 2.25 -7.51 -26.58
C VAL A 243 0.84 -7.97 -26.19
N GLN A 244 0.34 -7.59 -25.01
CA GLN A 244 -0.95 -8.03 -24.45
C GLN A 244 -1.99 -6.91 -24.41
N TYR A 245 -1.61 -5.65 -24.64
CA TYR A 245 -2.54 -4.52 -24.71
C TYR A 245 -2.44 -3.82 -26.07
N THR A 246 -3.50 -3.11 -26.41
CA THR A 246 -3.55 -2.26 -27.59
C THR A 246 -3.19 -0.84 -27.19
N ILE A 247 -2.32 -0.19 -27.96
CA ILE A 247 -2.04 1.24 -27.83
C ILE A 247 -2.98 2.02 -28.75
N ILE A 248 -3.75 2.95 -28.19
CA ILE A 248 -4.66 3.83 -28.94
C ILE A 248 -4.13 5.26 -28.88
N ASP A 249 -4.01 5.92 -30.02
CA ASP A 249 -3.65 7.34 -30.07
C ASP A 249 -4.78 8.20 -29.49
N LEU A 250 -4.50 8.87 -28.38
CA LEU A 250 -5.47 9.65 -27.62
C LEU A 250 -5.98 10.85 -28.45
N GLU A 251 -5.16 11.46 -29.31
CA GLU A 251 -5.57 12.63 -30.11
C GLU A 251 -6.67 12.29 -31.14
N THR A 252 -6.83 11.00 -31.47
CA THR A 252 -7.85 10.54 -32.41
C THR A 252 -9.23 10.33 -31.77
N GLN A 253 -9.33 10.48 -30.44
CA GLN A 253 -10.50 10.11 -29.68
C GLN A 253 -11.50 11.28 -29.57
N THR A 254 -12.76 11.05 -29.93
CA THR A 254 -13.78 12.11 -29.94
C THR A 254 -14.19 12.56 -28.53
N TRP A 255 -14.13 11.68 -27.54
CA TRP A 255 -14.50 11.95 -26.15
C TRP A 255 -13.42 12.72 -25.38
N LEU A 256 -12.19 12.78 -25.90
CA LEU A 256 -11.03 13.38 -25.20
C LEU A 256 -11.29 14.81 -24.66
N PRO A 257 -12.02 15.70 -25.36
CA PRO A 257 -12.30 17.04 -24.87
C PRO A 257 -13.37 17.12 -23.76
N PHE A 258 -13.90 16.00 -23.28
CA PHE A 258 -14.89 15.99 -22.20
C PHE A 258 -14.31 16.59 -20.91
N LYS A 259 -14.92 17.67 -20.41
CA LYS A 259 -14.45 18.42 -19.25
C LYS A 259 -14.96 17.90 -17.89
N GLY A 260 -16.02 17.08 -17.90
CA GLY A 260 -16.61 16.56 -16.67
C GLY A 260 -15.79 15.46 -16.00
N MET A 261 -16.33 14.98 -14.88
CA MET A 261 -15.74 13.93 -14.03
C MET A 261 -16.11 12.53 -14.55
N TRP A 262 -15.20 11.57 -14.40
CA TRP A 262 -15.37 10.19 -14.84
C TRP A 262 -15.90 9.26 -13.74
N GLY A 263 -16.78 9.77 -12.88
CA GLY A 263 -17.47 9.00 -11.85
C GLY A 263 -18.46 9.84 -11.06
N GLU A 264 -19.32 9.19 -10.28
CA GLU A 264 -20.37 9.85 -9.51
C GLU A 264 -19.89 10.99 -8.59
N ILE A 265 -20.71 12.03 -8.44
CA ILE A 265 -20.53 13.13 -7.48
C ILE A 265 -21.76 13.20 -6.58
N ASN A 266 -21.62 12.87 -5.30
CA ASN A 266 -22.69 12.99 -4.32
C ASN A 266 -22.56 14.27 -3.50
N SER A 267 -21.34 14.77 -3.30
CA SER A 267 -21.05 15.96 -2.50
C SER A 267 -19.85 16.74 -3.06
N TYR A 268 -19.65 17.98 -2.59
CA TYR A 268 -18.43 18.73 -2.94
C TYR A 268 -17.20 18.10 -2.29
N GLU A 269 -17.38 17.53 -1.09
CA GLU A 269 -16.37 16.81 -0.33
C GLU A 269 -15.83 15.62 -1.12
N ASP A 270 -16.66 14.93 -1.90
CA ASP A 270 -16.21 13.78 -2.70
C ASP A 270 -15.13 14.16 -3.71
N VAL A 271 -15.28 15.35 -4.31
CA VAL A 271 -14.30 15.89 -5.26
C VAL A 271 -12.99 16.24 -4.55
N TYR A 272 -13.06 16.80 -3.33
CA TYR A 272 -11.87 17.17 -2.55
C TYR A 272 -11.15 15.97 -1.94
N LEU A 273 -11.89 14.93 -1.54
CA LEU A 273 -11.36 13.69 -0.98
C LEU A 273 -10.92 12.70 -2.07
N GLY A 274 -11.22 12.99 -3.33
CA GLY A 274 -10.91 12.13 -4.46
C GLY A 274 -11.78 10.87 -4.53
N THR A 275 -12.95 10.86 -3.89
CA THR A 275 -13.94 9.77 -3.99
C THR A 275 -14.92 9.97 -5.14
N SER A 276 -14.77 11.05 -5.90
CA SER A 276 -15.30 11.18 -7.26
C SER A 276 -14.25 10.82 -8.31
N GLY A 277 -14.68 10.14 -9.38
CA GLY A 277 -13.79 9.79 -10.49
C GLY A 277 -13.13 11.04 -11.08
N PRO A 278 -11.83 11.00 -11.42
CA PRO A 278 -11.11 12.19 -11.83
C PRO A 278 -11.60 12.71 -13.19
N VAL A 279 -11.33 13.99 -13.49
CA VAL A 279 -11.52 14.54 -14.84
C VAL A 279 -10.65 13.80 -15.88
N GLY A 280 -11.02 13.88 -17.16
CA GLY A 280 -10.27 13.23 -18.24
C GLY A 280 -8.87 13.80 -18.49
N PRO A 281 -8.05 13.14 -19.35
CA PRO A 281 -6.65 13.47 -19.58
C PRO A 281 -6.34 14.94 -19.86
N MET A 282 -7.17 15.63 -20.67
CA MET A 282 -6.98 17.06 -21.00
C MET A 282 -7.05 18.01 -19.81
N TYR A 283 -7.72 17.58 -18.73
CA TYR A 283 -8.07 18.43 -17.59
C TYR A 283 -7.46 17.95 -16.27
N ARG A 284 -6.78 16.80 -16.22
CA ARG A 284 -6.11 16.31 -15.01
C ARG A 284 -5.10 17.32 -14.48
N GLU A 285 -5.13 17.54 -13.16
CA GLU A 285 -4.33 18.55 -12.45
C GLU A 285 -4.45 19.93 -13.10
N GLU A 286 -5.69 20.42 -13.25
CA GLU A 286 -6.00 21.70 -13.93
C GLU A 286 -5.46 21.77 -15.37
N GLY A 287 -5.32 20.61 -16.02
CA GLY A 287 -4.75 20.45 -17.35
C GLY A 287 -3.22 20.60 -17.40
N LEU A 288 -2.53 20.64 -16.27
CA LEU A 288 -1.06 20.69 -16.21
C LEU A 288 -0.43 19.43 -16.81
N MET A 289 -1.00 18.25 -16.55
CA MET A 289 -0.52 16.99 -17.12
C MET A 289 -0.59 16.99 -18.65
N TRP A 290 -1.60 17.62 -19.23
CA TRP A 290 -1.79 17.69 -20.69
C TRP A 290 -1.03 18.85 -21.34
N ASN A 291 -1.36 20.08 -20.96
CA ASN A 291 -0.91 21.30 -21.63
C ASN A 291 0.55 21.67 -21.27
N GLN A 292 1.02 21.23 -20.10
CA GLN A 292 2.33 21.57 -19.55
C GLN A 292 3.05 20.32 -19.00
N ALA A 293 2.96 19.21 -19.74
CA ALA A 293 3.45 17.89 -19.34
C ALA A 293 4.87 17.87 -18.72
N LEU A 294 5.80 18.65 -19.28
CA LEU A 294 7.17 18.77 -18.73
C LEU A 294 7.22 19.58 -17.44
N ASN A 295 6.41 20.64 -17.32
CA ASN A 295 6.34 21.46 -16.11
C ASN A 295 5.79 20.64 -14.94
N TRP A 296 4.64 19.99 -15.15
CA TRP A 296 4.05 19.06 -14.19
C TRP A 296 5.08 18.06 -13.69
N GLY A 297 5.70 17.33 -14.63
CA GLY A 297 6.70 16.33 -14.34
C GLY A 297 7.94 16.87 -13.61
N SER A 298 8.41 18.06 -13.97
CA SER A 298 9.60 18.67 -13.35
C SER A 298 9.41 19.07 -11.89
N ASN A 299 8.16 19.34 -11.48
CA ASN A 299 7.78 19.68 -10.11
C ASN A 299 7.52 18.46 -9.23
N LEU A 300 7.46 17.26 -9.80
CA LEU A 300 7.27 16.03 -9.03
C LEU A 300 8.47 15.77 -8.10
N PRO A 301 8.23 15.18 -6.92
CA PRO A 301 9.32 14.72 -6.07
C PRO A 301 10.19 13.68 -6.79
N GLU A 302 11.50 13.80 -6.61
CA GLU A 302 12.47 12.83 -7.12
C GLU A 302 12.42 11.54 -6.30
N LEU A 303 12.55 10.40 -6.97
CA LEU A 303 12.72 9.09 -6.35
C LEU A 303 13.93 9.11 -5.41
N ASN A 304 13.68 8.93 -4.11
CA ASN A 304 14.71 9.05 -3.09
C ASN A 304 15.18 7.66 -2.61
N PRO A 305 16.44 7.26 -2.87
CA PRO A 305 16.97 5.96 -2.46
C PRO A 305 16.93 5.70 -0.95
N THR A 306 16.98 6.76 -0.13
CA THR A 306 16.91 6.64 1.33
C THR A 306 15.49 6.28 1.78
N ILE A 307 14.48 6.89 1.15
CA ILE A 307 13.07 6.56 1.41
C ILE A 307 12.78 5.14 0.92
N LEU A 308 13.25 4.78 -0.28
CA LEU A 308 13.12 3.42 -0.80
C LEU A 308 13.72 2.36 0.12
N LEU A 309 14.88 2.63 0.74
CA LEU A 309 15.45 1.71 1.72
C LEU A 309 14.53 1.53 2.93
N PHE A 310 13.91 2.61 3.40
CA PHE A 310 13.01 2.56 4.54
C PHE A 310 11.69 1.83 4.20
N GLU A 311 11.09 2.13 3.03
CA GLU A 311 9.94 1.39 2.49
C GLU A 311 10.26 -0.10 2.33
N TRP A 312 11.43 -0.44 1.79
CA TRP A 312 11.87 -1.82 1.67
C TRP A 312 11.97 -2.53 3.02
N ILE A 313 12.51 -1.85 4.05
CA ILE A 313 12.59 -2.39 5.42
C ILE A 313 11.18 -2.63 5.98
N ILE A 314 10.24 -1.70 5.77
CA ILE A 314 8.86 -1.83 6.24
C ILE A 314 8.16 -2.99 5.52
N TYR A 315 8.22 -3.02 4.20
CA TYR A 315 7.65 -4.09 3.39
C TYR A 315 8.18 -5.47 3.81
N ASN A 316 9.48 -5.57 4.09
CA ASN A 316 10.12 -6.82 4.51
C ASN A 316 10.17 -7.00 6.04
N PHE A 317 9.52 -6.14 6.83
CA PHE A 317 9.72 -6.06 8.27
C PHE A 317 9.49 -7.40 8.96
N THR A 318 8.35 -8.04 8.69
CA THR A 318 7.98 -9.34 9.28
C THR A 318 9.02 -10.41 8.94
N THR A 319 9.47 -10.48 7.68
CA THR A 319 10.47 -11.45 7.22
C THR A 319 11.82 -11.21 7.89
N ILE A 320 12.33 -9.98 7.84
CA ILE A 320 13.59 -9.58 8.48
C ILE A 320 13.54 -9.90 9.97
N PHE A 321 12.43 -9.57 10.62
CA PHE A 321 12.25 -9.79 12.03
C PHE A 321 12.23 -11.28 12.41
N ILE A 322 11.52 -12.13 11.65
CA ILE A 322 11.54 -13.59 11.83
C ILE A 322 12.96 -14.15 11.67
N VAL A 323 13.72 -13.69 10.67
CA VAL A 323 15.11 -14.14 10.46
C VAL A 323 15.99 -13.75 11.65
N ILE A 324 15.91 -12.50 12.11
CA ILE A 324 16.65 -12.02 13.29
C ILE A 324 16.26 -12.83 14.54
N PHE A 325 14.97 -13.15 14.68
CA PHE A 325 14.46 -13.97 15.77
C PHE A 325 15.07 -15.37 15.77
N ILE A 326 15.06 -16.06 14.63
CA ILE A 326 15.65 -17.39 14.46
C ILE A 326 17.15 -17.36 14.76
N ILE A 327 17.89 -16.40 14.22
CA ILE A 327 19.32 -16.23 14.50
C ILE A 327 19.57 -16.03 16.00
N SER A 328 18.77 -15.18 16.65
CA SER A 328 18.87 -14.92 18.08
C SER A 328 18.59 -16.17 18.92
N LEU A 329 17.62 -17.00 18.52
CA LEU A 329 17.35 -18.31 19.11
C LEU A 329 18.53 -19.27 18.96
N LEU A 330 19.13 -19.35 17.77
CA LEU A 330 20.29 -20.21 17.50
C LEU A 330 21.51 -19.78 18.34
N ILE A 331 21.79 -18.48 18.43
CA ILE A 331 22.86 -17.92 19.28
C ILE A 331 22.59 -18.24 20.76
N PHE A 332 21.34 -18.09 21.20
CA PHE A 332 20.95 -18.42 22.56
C PHE A 332 21.15 -19.92 22.85
N ALA A 333 20.66 -20.79 21.97
CA ALA A 333 20.80 -22.24 22.09
C ALA A 333 22.27 -22.65 22.14
N TYR A 334 23.11 -22.10 21.27
CA TYR A 334 24.56 -22.31 21.28
C TYR A 334 25.20 -21.89 22.61
N ARG A 335 24.88 -20.68 23.11
CA ARG A 335 25.38 -20.21 24.41
C ARG A 335 24.95 -21.11 25.56
N ARG A 336 23.73 -21.62 25.54
CA ARG A 336 23.24 -22.55 26.57
C ARG A 336 23.85 -23.94 26.46
N MET A 337 24.06 -24.47 25.26
CA MET A 337 24.82 -25.72 25.09
C MET A 337 26.26 -25.57 25.61
N LYS A 338 26.92 -24.44 25.33
CA LYS A 338 28.27 -24.17 25.83
C LYS A 338 28.29 -24.07 27.36
N GLN A 339 27.34 -23.35 27.95
CA GLN A 339 27.21 -23.26 29.41
C GLN A 339 26.91 -24.63 30.04
N TYR A 340 26.03 -25.42 29.43
CA TYR A 340 25.71 -26.76 29.89
C TYR A 340 26.96 -27.65 29.94
N LYS A 341 27.79 -27.61 28.90
CA LYS A 341 29.06 -28.35 28.85
C LYS A 341 30.07 -27.91 29.91
N SER A 342 30.05 -26.64 30.36
CA SER A 342 31.01 -26.12 31.33
C SER A 342 30.55 -26.16 32.80
N GLU A 343 29.29 -25.81 33.07
CA GLU A 343 28.76 -25.57 34.44
C GLU A 343 27.58 -26.49 34.82
N GLY A 344 27.09 -27.29 33.86
CA GLY A 344 25.81 -28.00 33.96
C GLY A 344 24.61 -27.04 33.99
N PHE A 345 23.38 -27.57 33.90
CA PHE A 345 22.19 -26.77 34.21
C PHE A 345 22.11 -26.52 35.72
N GLY A 346 21.42 -25.45 36.13
CA GLY A 346 20.91 -25.36 37.49
C GLY A 346 20.01 -26.56 37.82
N PRO A 347 19.76 -26.85 39.11
CA PRO A 347 19.03 -28.05 39.51
C PRO A 347 17.59 -28.10 38.99
N ARG A 348 17.05 -26.96 38.54
CA ARG A 348 15.73 -26.84 37.93
C ARG A 348 15.86 -26.32 36.51
N PHE A 349 15.19 -26.99 35.57
CA PHE A 349 15.15 -26.56 34.18
C PHE A 349 14.37 -25.24 34.02
N PHE A 350 13.19 -25.14 34.65
CA PHE A 350 12.38 -23.92 34.70
C PHE A 350 12.44 -23.28 36.09
N SER A 351 13.45 -22.43 36.34
CA SER A 351 13.66 -21.84 37.67
C SER A 351 12.52 -20.93 38.14
N PHE A 352 11.79 -20.31 37.20
CA PHE A 352 10.63 -19.47 37.51
C PHE A 352 9.40 -20.27 37.99
N LEU A 353 9.35 -21.58 37.73
CA LEU A 353 8.27 -22.45 38.22
C LEU A 353 8.55 -23.03 39.61
N TYR A 354 9.71 -22.72 40.20
CA TYR A 354 10.00 -23.19 41.54
C TYR A 354 9.19 -22.39 42.56
N ILE A 355 8.23 -23.08 43.18
CA ILE A 355 7.34 -22.56 44.22
C ILE A 355 7.34 -23.60 45.34
N ASP A 356 7.83 -23.23 46.52
CA ASP A 356 8.01 -24.12 47.68
C ASP A 356 7.40 -23.57 48.97
N GLY A 357 6.50 -22.58 48.87
CA GLY A 357 5.73 -22.04 49.98
C GLY A 357 5.44 -20.55 49.83
N LEU A 358 4.96 -19.91 50.90
CA LEU A 358 4.71 -18.46 50.94
C LEU A 358 5.97 -17.68 51.34
N ASN A 359 7.05 -17.85 50.59
CA ASN A 359 8.29 -17.10 50.77
C ASN A 359 8.48 -16.07 49.65
N MET A 360 9.37 -15.09 49.88
CA MET A 360 9.60 -13.98 48.94
C MET A 360 9.89 -14.46 47.51
N LYS A 361 10.73 -15.49 47.37
CA LYS A 361 11.07 -16.05 46.06
C LYS A 361 9.86 -16.67 45.35
N SER A 362 9.08 -17.48 46.05
CA SER A 362 7.87 -18.09 45.50
C SER A 362 6.82 -17.03 45.12
N ILE A 363 6.67 -15.97 45.92
CA ILE A 363 5.81 -14.82 45.60
C ILE A 363 6.31 -14.08 44.35
N GLY A 364 7.62 -13.84 44.25
CA GLY A 364 8.25 -13.23 43.09
C GLY A 364 7.97 -14.03 41.82
N ASN A 365 8.19 -15.34 41.85
CA ASN A 365 7.89 -16.25 40.75
C ASN A 365 6.40 -16.29 40.37
N LEU A 366 5.48 -16.32 41.34
CA LEU A 366 4.03 -16.28 41.08
C LEU A 366 3.61 -14.98 40.39
N LEU A 367 4.11 -13.83 40.85
CA LEU A 367 3.85 -12.53 40.23
C LEU A 367 4.43 -12.45 38.82
N PHE A 368 5.60 -13.07 38.58
CA PHE A 368 6.18 -13.17 37.24
C PHE A 368 5.24 -13.95 36.31
N ILE A 369 4.78 -15.13 36.73
CA ILE A 369 3.87 -15.98 35.92
C ILE A 369 2.58 -15.23 35.60
N ALA A 370 1.93 -14.64 36.62
CA ALA A 370 0.71 -13.88 36.43
C ALA A 370 0.92 -12.68 35.51
N GLY A 371 2.02 -11.95 35.68
CA GLY A 371 2.37 -10.82 34.83
C GLY A 371 2.64 -11.24 33.38
N ILE A 372 3.29 -12.39 33.13
CA ILE A 372 3.47 -12.93 31.78
C ILE A 372 2.13 -13.28 31.12
N ILE A 373 1.19 -13.88 31.85
CA ILE A 373 -0.15 -14.19 31.32
C ILE A 373 -0.88 -12.90 30.92
N ILE A 374 -0.88 -11.90 31.81
CA ILE A 374 -1.46 -10.59 31.52
C ILE A 374 -0.76 -9.92 30.33
N ALA A 375 0.57 -10.08 30.21
CA ALA A 375 1.34 -9.54 29.09
C ALA A 375 0.89 -10.12 27.76
N PHE A 376 0.55 -11.41 27.69
CA PHE A 376 0.04 -12.01 26.46
C PHE A 376 -1.39 -11.58 26.15
N LEU A 377 -2.24 -11.45 27.18
CA LEU A 377 -3.60 -10.92 27.01
C LEU A 377 -3.57 -9.49 26.48
N SER A 378 -2.65 -8.64 26.95
CA SER A 378 -2.53 -7.27 26.46
C SER A 378 -2.19 -7.15 24.98
N LEU A 379 -1.59 -8.19 24.36
CA LEU A 379 -1.20 -8.16 22.94
C LEU A 379 -2.38 -8.33 21.98
N ILE A 380 -3.56 -8.69 22.49
CA ILE A 380 -4.75 -8.98 21.69
C ILE A 380 -5.74 -7.80 21.72
N TYR A 381 -5.65 -6.94 22.74
CA TYR A 381 -6.55 -5.80 22.92
C TYR A 381 -5.90 -4.47 22.47
N PRO A 382 -6.71 -3.47 22.06
CA PRO A 382 -6.21 -2.13 21.75
C PRO A 382 -5.49 -1.48 22.92
N TRP A 383 -4.47 -0.67 22.62
CA TRP A 383 -3.64 0.01 23.61
C TRP A 383 -4.03 1.46 23.84
N TYR A 384 -4.44 2.16 22.77
CA TYR A 384 -4.90 3.53 22.82
C TYR A 384 -5.97 3.75 21.77
N GLY A 385 -6.93 4.63 22.05
CA GLY A 385 -7.99 4.98 21.11
C GLY A 385 -8.40 6.45 21.21
N ILE A 386 -8.77 7.04 20.08
CA ILE A 386 -9.52 8.28 19.96
C ILE A 386 -10.77 7.94 19.16
N THR A 387 -11.94 8.25 19.70
CA THR A 387 -13.24 8.00 19.07
C THR A 387 -14.02 9.29 18.94
N ALA A 388 -14.80 9.42 17.87
CA ALA A 388 -15.72 10.53 17.68
C ALA A 388 -17.15 10.05 17.49
N SER A 389 -18.11 10.90 17.85
CA SER A 389 -19.48 10.80 17.37
C SER A 389 -19.99 12.19 16.99
N SER A 390 -20.67 12.27 15.86
CA SER A 390 -21.41 13.47 15.47
C SER A 390 -22.81 13.10 15.00
N THR A 391 -23.76 14.00 15.24
CA THR A 391 -25.13 13.94 14.74
C THR A 391 -25.37 14.99 13.66
N SER A 392 -24.31 15.42 12.98
CA SER A 392 -24.37 16.42 11.92
C SER A 392 -25.01 15.86 10.66
N SER A 393 -25.48 16.77 9.81
CA SER A 393 -25.94 16.44 8.46
C SER A 393 -24.82 15.94 7.55
N ILE A 394 -23.56 16.31 7.85
CA ILE A 394 -22.36 16.02 7.05
C ILE A 394 -21.64 14.74 7.54
N TYR A 395 -21.56 14.53 8.86
CA TYR A 395 -20.90 13.38 9.49
C TYR A 395 -21.89 12.62 10.37
N ASN A 396 -22.94 12.06 9.77
CA ASN A 396 -23.93 11.29 10.52
C ASN A 396 -23.34 9.94 10.92
N THR A 397 -22.82 9.85 12.14
CA THR A 397 -22.28 8.60 12.69
C THR A 397 -23.35 7.87 13.50
N GLU A 398 -23.59 6.59 13.23
CA GLU A 398 -24.41 5.72 14.11
C GLU A 398 -23.63 5.36 15.40
N GLY A 399 -23.36 6.36 16.24
CA GLY A 399 -22.62 6.23 17.48
C GLY A 399 -21.14 6.58 17.36
N PHE A 400 -20.32 6.09 18.30
CA PHE A 400 -18.89 6.37 18.31
C PHE A 400 -18.16 5.54 17.26
N ILE A 401 -17.36 6.22 16.46
CA ILE A 401 -16.43 5.64 15.50
C ILE A 401 -15.00 5.85 15.97
N ASP A 402 -14.11 4.93 15.61
CA ASP A 402 -12.69 5.02 15.95
C ASP A 402 -11.95 5.93 14.97
N ILE A 403 -11.44 7.08 15.42
CA ILE A 403 -10.58 7.98 14.62
C ILE A 403 -9.13 7.50 14.63
N LEU A 404 -8.61 7.14 15.80
CA LEU A 404 -7.25 6.62 15.95
C LEU A 404 -7.33 5.37 16.80
N ILE A 405 -6.79 4.26 16.31
CA ILE A 405 -6.52 3.08 17.12
C ILE A 405 -5.03 2.78 17.09
N ILE A 406 -4.47 2.55 18.28
CA ILE A 406 -3.14 1.97 18.42
C ILE A 406 -3.32 0.61 19.10
N ASP A 407 -2.98 -0.47 18.41
CA ASP A 407 -3.00 -1.82 18.94
C ASP A 407 -1.74 -2.60 18.57
N GLY A 408 -1.61 -3.81 19.12
CA GLY A 408 -0.43 -4.63 18.90
C GLY A 408 -0.46 -5.49 17.62
N LEU A 409 -1.62 -5.72 17.01
CA LEU A 409 -1.79 -6.60 15.85
C LEU A 409 -1.69 -5.82 14.53
N GLN A 410 -2.50 -4.78 14.39
CA GLN A 410 -2.62 -3.92 13.22
C GLN A 410 -1.74 -2.67 13.34
N GLY A 411 -1.26 -2.33 14.54
CA GLY A 411 -0.33 -1.23 14.74
C GLY A 411 -1.09 0.08 14.94
N ILE A 412 -0.93 1.04 14.02
CA ILE A 412 -1.58 2.35 14.09
C ILE A 412 -2.57 2.46 12.93
N SER A 413 -3.83 2.77 13.22
CA SER A 413 -4.86 3.03 12.21
C SER A 413 -5.47 4.40 12.45
N LEU A 414 -5.60 5.18 11.39
CA LEU A 414 -6.35 6.43 11.35
C LEU A 414 -7.58 6.23 10.48
N ASN A 415 -8.74 6.70 10.93
CA ASN A 415 -9.99 6.70 10.17
C ASN A 415 -10.68 8.07 10.27
N LEU A 416 -11.43 8.43 9.23
CA LEU A 416 -12.32 9.57 9.19
C LEU A 416 -13.78 9.15 9.41
N PRO A 417 -14.60 10.03 10.02
CA PRO A 417 -16.04 9.89 9.95
C PRO A 417 -16.53 10.06 8.52
N ASP A 418 -17.34 9.11 8.05
CA ASP A 418 -18.14 9.26 6.84
C ASP A 418 -19.61 8.83 7.11
N ALA A 419 -20.53 9.34 6.29
CA ALA A 419 -21.97 9.08 6.36
C ALA A 419 -22.31 7.58 6.16
N THR A 420 -21.39 6.78 5.60
CA THR A 420 -21.58 5.34 5.39
C THR A 420 -20.83 4.45 6.39
N GLY A 421 -20.00 5.03 7.26
CA GLY A 421 -19.15 4.34 8.22
C GLY A 421 -17.78 5.00 8.37
N PRO A 422 -16.87 4.49 9.22
CA PRO A 422 -15.52 5.02 9.30
C PRO A 422 -14.71 4.63 8.05
N THR A 423 -14.21 5.61 7.31
CA THR A 423 -13.29 5.40 6.18
C THR A 423 -11.86 5.44 6.68
N PRO A 424 -11.00 4.46 6.38
CA PRO A 424 -9.59 4.55 6.74
C PRO A 424 -8.98 5.84 6.15
N LEU A 425 -8.00 6.43 6.83
CA LEU A 425 -7.19 7.57 6.35
C LEU A 425 -5.72 7.17 6.16
N GLY A 426 -5.34 6.02 6.70
CA GLY A 426 -3.99 5.49 6.60
C GLY A 426 -3.70 4.55 7.76
N SER A 427 -2.85 3.54 7.50
CA SER A 427 -2.41 2.62 8.54
C SER A 427 -0.91 2.37 8.47
N ALA A 428 -0.30 2.19 9.64
CA ALA A 428 1.06 1.69 9.75
C ALA A 428 1.00 0.29 10.36
N LEU A 429 1.01 -0.72 9.48
CA LEU A 429 1.01 -2.15 9.84
C LEU A 429 2.33 -2.55 10.50
N ILE A 430 2.44 -2.24 11.79
CA ILE A 430 3.56 -2.65 12.63
C ILE A 430 3.04 -3.65 13.67
N PRO A 431 3.38 -4.95 13.55
CA PRO A 431 2.91 -5.98 14.48
C PRO A 431 3.65 -5.89 15.81
N PHE A 432 3.40 -4.85 16.61
CA PHE A 432 4.06 -4.63 17.91
C PHE A 432 3.88 -5.83 18.85
N SER A 433 2.79 -6.56 18.75
CA SER A 433 2.55 -7.82 19.48
C SER A 433 3.58 -8.89 19.14
N LEU A 434 4.02 -8.99 17.88
CA LEU A 434 5.10 -9.90 17.51
C LEU A 434 6.43 -9.49 18.17
N LEU A 435 6.74 -8.19 18.18
CA LEU A 435 7.93 -7.65 18.85
C LEU A 435 7.93 -7.94 20.36
N ILE A 436 6.81 -7.66 21.03
CA ILE A 436 6.67 -7.80 22.47
C ILE A 436 6.61 -9.27 22.90
N SER A 437 5.83 -10.10 22.21
CA SER A 437 5.71 -11.54 22.51
C SER A 437 7.05 -12.25 22.45
N ILE A 438 7.89 -11.92 21.47
CA ILE A 438 9.24 -12.46 21.36
C ILE A 438 10.11 -12.03 22.55
N GLY A 439 10.02 -10.77 22.97
CA GLY A 439 10.68 -10.28 24.17
C GLY A 439 10.30 -11.07 25.43
N ILE A 440 9.01 -11.36 25.57
CA ILE A 440 8.46 -12.21 26.65
C ILE A 440 9.04 -13.62 26.56
N ILE A 441 8.99 -14.27 25.39
CA ILE A 441 9.51 -15.62 25.16
C ILE A 441 11.00 -15.70 25.50
N PHE A 442 11.81 -14.74 25.05
CA PHE A 442 13.23 -14.69 25.38
C PHE A 442 13.48 -14.52 26.88
N THR A 443 12.62 -13.80 27.58
CA THR A 443 12.73 -13.66 29.04
C THR A 443 12.45 -14.99 29.72
N ILE A 444 11.39 -15.71 29.35
CA ILE A 444 11.10 -17.06 29.86
C ILE A 444 12.30 -17.98 29.62
N ILE A 445 12.84 -17.98 28.40
CA ILE A 445 14.00 -18.76 28.01
C ILE A 445 15.26 -18.37 28.82
N LYS A 446 15.46 -17.09 29.17
CA LYS A 446 16.58 -16.66 30.02
C LYS A 446 16.49 -17.18 31.45
N THR A 447 15.30 -17.48 31.95
CA THR A 447 15.12 -18.06 33.29
C THR A 447 15.58 -19.53 33.38
N LEU A 448 15.80 -20.19 32.24
CA LEU A 448 16.16 -21.61 32.21
C LEU A 448 17.48 -21.89 32.92
N GLY A 449 17.45 -22.87 33.84
CA GLY A 449 18.64 -23.33 34.56
C GLY A 449 19.32 -22.28 35.44
N VAL A 450 18.66 -21.17 35.76
CA VAL A 450 19.22 -20.13 36.63
C VAL A 450 19.27 -20.64 38.06
N LYS A 451 20.44 -20.56 38.70
CA LYS A 451 20.71 -21.11 40.05
C LYS A 451 20.37 -20.14 41.20
N GLU A 452 20.17 -18.86 40.92
CA GLU A 452 20.04 -17.80 41.95
C GLU A 452 18.85 -16.89 41.67
N SER A 453 18.07 -16.59 42.72
CA SER A 453 16.94 -15.65 42.66
C SER A 453 17.39 -14.27 42.21
N PHE A 454 18.56 -13.81 42.64
CA PHE A 454 19.08 -12.49 42.25
C PHE A 454 19.21 -12.32 40.72
N LYS A 455 19.65 -13.38 40.02
CA LYS A 455 19.78 -13.38 38.56
C LYS A 455 18.42 -13.44 37.86
N LEU A 456 17.46 -14.19 38.42
CA LEU A 456 16.08 -14.21 37.94
C LEU A 456 15.44 -12.82 38.06
N GLY A 457 15.51 -12.21 39.24
CA GLY A 457 14.87 -10.93 39.48
C GLY A 457 15.42 -9.80 38.61
N LYS A 458 16.71 -9.82 38.24
CA LYS A 458 17.25 -8.90 37.22
C LYS A 458 16.56 -9.07 35.86
N SER A 459 16.30 -10.31 35.44
CA SER A 459 15.62 -10.60 34.18
C SER A 459 14.16 -10.16 34.21
N TYR A 460 13.47 -10.38 35.33
CA TYR A 460 12.08 -9.95 35.53
C TYR A 460 11.95 -8.43 35.48
N MET A 461 12.82 -7.70 36.21
CA MET A 461 12.83 -6.24 36.18
C MET A 461 13.05 -5.69 34.77
N TYR A 462 14.04 -6.24 34.04
CA TYR A 462 14.35 -5.78 32.70
C TYR A 462 13.18 -6.00 31.73
N GLN A 463 12.49 -7.13 31.85
CA GLN A 463 11.28 -7.38 31.06
C GLN A 463 10.13 -6.45 31.48
N GLY A 464 9.96 -6.18 32.78
CA GLY A 464 8.98 -5.21 33.27
C GLY A 464 9.19 -3.82 32.67
N ILE A 465 10.43 -3.32 32.67
CA ILE A 465 10.78 -2.04 32.01
C ILE A 465 10.40 -2.08 30.52
N LYS A 466 10.75 -3.17 29.82
CA LYS A 466 10.44 -3.31 28.39
C LYS A 466 8.95 -3.29 28.10
N LEU A 467 8.13 -3.90 28.95
CA LEU A 467 6.66 -3.90 28.77
C LEU A 467 6.06 -2.51 29.04
N LEU A 468 6.70 -1.68 29.86
CA LEU A 468 6.24 -0.30 30.09
C LEU A 468 6.59 0.65 28.94
N MET A 469 7.67 0.39 28.18
CA MET A 469 8.13 1.32 27.15
C MET A 469 7.09 1.64 26.06
N PRO A 470 6.34 0.67 25.49
CA PRO A 470 5.33 0.98 24.48
C PRO A 470 4.29 2.01 24.94
N ILE A 471 3.77 1.87 26.16
CA ILE A 471 2.80 2.82 26.73
C ILE A 471 3.43 4.20 26.93
N ILE A 472 4.68 4.25 27.39
CA ILE A 472 5.40 5.53 27.54
C ILE A 472 5.59 6.19 26.17
N ILE A 473 5.98 5.43 25.15
CA ILE A 473 6.17 5.95 23.78
C ILE A 473 4.84 6.46 23.23
N ILE A 474 3.76 5.70 23.37
CA ILE A 474 2.41 6.13 22.95
C ILE A 474 2.04 7.44 23.63
N LEU A 475 2.17 7.54 24.96
CA LEU A 475 1.81 8.77 25.67
C LEU A 475 2.66 9.96 25.23
N ILE A 476 3.96 9.76 24.96
CA ILE A 476 4.82 10.81 24.40
C ILE A 476 4.34 11.20 23.00
N SER A 477 4.01 10.24 22.14
CA SER A 477 3.47 10.51 20.81
C SER A 477 2.15 11.28 20.85
N ILE A 478 1.25 10.94 21.78
CA ILE A 478 0.00 11.66 21.98
C ILE A 478 0.24 13.10 22.48
N VAL A 479 1.18 13.31 23.39
CA VAL A 479 1.55 14.68 23.82
C VAL A 479 2.12 15.51 22.65
N LEU A 480 2.75 14.86 21.68
CA LEU A 480 3.33 15.51 20.50
C LEU A 480 2.37 15.59 19.31
N ILE A 481 1.16 15.04 19.41
CA ILE A 481 0.27 14.86 18.26
C ILE A 481 -0.12 16.20 17.62
N SER A 482 -0.43 17.23 18.42
CA SER A 482 -0.73 18.57 17.90
C SER A 482 0.42 19.17 17.10
N VAL A 483 1.66 18.96 17.54
CA VAL A 483 2.85 19.45 16.81
C VAL A 483 2.98 18.76 15.46
N ILE A 484 2.80 17.44 15.45
CA ILE A 484 2.87 16.63 14.22
C ILE A 484 1.76 17.05 13.25
N VAL A 485 0.53 17.18 13.73
CA VAL A 485 -0.63 17.54 12.89
C VAL A 485 -0.47 18.96 12.33
N ASN A 486 -0.04 19.93 13.13
CA ASN A 486 0.14 21.30 12.68
C ASN A 486 1.22 21.43 11.59
N ASP A 487 2.28 20.61 11.66
CA ASP A 487 3.32 20.57 10.62
C ASP A 487 2.82 19.90 9.30
N MET A 488 1.74 19.12 9.36
CA MET A 488 1.19 18.36 8.21
C MET A 488 0.06 19.08 7.47
N ILE A 489 -0.61 20.05 8.11
CA ILE A 489 -1.70 20.82 7.49
C ILE A 489 -1.20 22.18 6.97
N PRO A 490 -1.72 22.68 5.84
CA PRO A 490 -1.37 24.01 5.32
C PRO A 490 -1.62 25.11 6.37
N GLU A 491 -0.82 26.19 6.37
CA GLU A 491 -0.94 27.29 7.35
C GLU A 491 -2.37 27.86 7.44
N GLU A 492 -3.10 27.87 6.32
CA GLU A 492 -4.49 28.34 6.22
C GLU A 492 -5.49 27.44 6.96
N ALA A 493 -5.17 26.15 7.14
CA ALA A 493 -5.98 25.17 7.84
C ALA A 493 -5.60 25.01 9.33
N GLN A 494 -4.47 25.59 9.77
CA GLN A 494 -4.00 25.52 11.16
C GLN A 494 -4.91 26.26 12.15
N GLU A 495 -5.64 27.28 11.70
CA GLU A 495 -6.64 27.98 12.53
C GLU A 495 -8.02 27.31 12.51
N SER A 496 -8.17 26.17 11.82
CA SER A 496 -9.46 25.46 11.76
C SER A 496 -9.85 24.85 13.12
N PRO A 497 -11.15 24.77 13.44
CA PRO A 497 -11.62 24.04 14.62
C PRO A 497 -11.13 22.59 14.68
N ALA A 498 -10.89 21.97 13.52
CA ALA A 498 -10.36 20.62 13.41
C ALA A 498 -8.91 20.47 13.92
N ALA A 499 -8.05 21.48 13.74
CA ALA A 499 -6.69 21.47 14.29
C ALA A 499 -6.69 21.53 15.83
N SER A 500 -7.63 22.28 16.41
CA SER A 500 -7.77 22.44 17.87
C SER A 500 -8.21 21.18 18.62
N ILE A 501 -8.78 20.20 17.91
CA ILE A 501 -9.20 18.90 18.48
C ILE A 501 -8.02 18.16 19.12
N PHE A 502 -6.86 18.20 18.47
CA PHE A 502 -5.68 17.46 18.93
C PHE A 502 -5.05 18.07 20.18
N ASP A 503 -5.30 19.36 20.45
CA ASP A 503 -4.79 20.05 21.64
C ASP A 503 -5.42 19.53 22.93
N ASP A 504 -6.72 19.24 22.93
CA ASP A 504 -7.42 18.64 24.07
C ASP A 504 -6.83 17.25 24.40
N VAL A 505 -6.59 16.45 23.35
CA VAL A 505 -6.02 15.11 23.46
C VAL A 505 -4.58 15.18 24.00
N ALA A 506 -3.76 16.10 23.47
CA ALA A 506 -2.39 16.32 23.91
C ALA A 506 -2.31 16.83 25.36
N ALA A 507 -3.28 17.65 25.80
CA ALA A 507 -3.36 18.17 27.16
C ALA A 507 -3.72 17.10 28.21
N SER A 508 -4.51 16.09 27.83
CA SER A 508 -4.94 14.99 28.71
C SER A 508 -4.65 13.61 28.10
N PRO A 509 -3.37 13.24 27.91
CA PRO A 509 -2.99 12.07 27.09
C PRO A 509 -3.38 10.73 27.70
N PHE A 510 -3.71 10.66 29.01
CA PHE A 510 -4.16 9.41 29.64
C PHE A 510 -5.61 9.07 29.34
N GLY A 511 -6.40 10.08 28.97
CA GLY A 511 -7.80 9.96 28.57
C GLY A 511 -8.63 11.17 28.95
N GLY A 512 -9.72 11.36 28.23
CA GLY A 512 -10.61 12.50 28.37
C GLY A 512 -11.77 12.43 27.39
N SER A 513 -12.62 13.45 27.48
CA SER A 513 -13.72 13.68 26.54
C SER A 513 -13.86 15.17 26.29
N SER A 514 -14.11 15.58 25.06
CA SER A 514 -14.41 16.97 24.72
C SER A 514 -15.55 17.06 23.71
N ILE A 515 -16.19 18.23 23.67
CA ILE A 515 -17.22 18.54 22.69
C ILE A 515 -16.74 19.81 21.98
N ASN A 516 -16.45 19.68 20.69
CA ASN A 516 -15.92 20.75 19.87
C ASN A 516 -16.91 21.10 18.75
N SER A 517 -17.08 22.39 18.47
CA SER A 517 -17.94 22.84 17.37
C SER A 517 -17.21 22.68 16.04
N ILE A 518 -17.82 21.97 15.08
CA ILE A 518 -17.19 21.62 13.80
C ILE A 518 -17.22 22.82 12.85
N ASP A 519 -18.19 23.71 13.00
CA ASP A 519 -18.41 24.84 12.12
C ASP A 519 -19.11 26.03 12.81
N SER A 520 -19.39 27.07 12.03
CA SER A 520 -20.13 28.25 12.47
C SER A 520 -21.65 28.03 12.58
N THR A 521 -22.17 26.87 12.19
CA THR A 521 -23.60 26.53 12.23
C THR A 521 -24.02 25.91 13.57
N GLY A 522 -23.06 25.51 14.40
CA GLY A 522 -23.27 25.05 15.77
C GLY A 522 -23.37 23.53 15.91
N GLU A 523 -22.94 22.78 14.89
CA GLU A 523 -22.83 21.33 14.95
C GLU A 523 -21.65 20.91 15.84
N ASN A 524 -21.84 19.86 16.64
CA ASN A 524 -20.88 19.42 17.66
C ASN A 524 -20.29 18.05 17.30
N LEU A 525 -18.98 17.92 17.50
CA LEU A 525 -18.23 16.67 17.52
C LEU A 525 -17.96 16.32 18.98
N GLN A 526 -18.48 15.18 19.43
CA GLN A 526 -18.07 14.62 20.71
C GLN A 526 -16.87 13.70 20.46
N LEU A 527 -15.81 13.90 21.24
CA LEU A 527 -14.57 13.14 21.19
C LEU A 527 -14.34 12.47 22.53
N ASP A 528 -13.97 11.19 22.50
CA ASP A 528 -13.53 10.43 23.67
C ASP A 528 -12.16 9.80 23.35
N TRP A 529 -11.21 9.84 24.27
CA TRP A 529 -9.89 9.24 24.07
C TRP A 529 -9.32 8.63 25.34
N GLY A 530 -8.33 7.76 25.18
CA GLY A 530 -7.51 7.31 26.30
C GLY A 530 -6.87 5.95 26.12
N ILE A 531 -6.21 5.52 27.20
CA ILE A 531 -5.58 4.19 27.27
C ILE A 531 -6.67 3.12 27.31
N GLN A 532 -6.59 2.19 26.37
CA GLN A 532 -7.55 1.11 26.21
C GLN A 532 -7.18 -0.12 27.04
N THR A 533 -8.05 -1.13 27.03
CA THR A 533 -7.90 -2.35 27.85
C THR A 533 -6.53 -3.01 27.71
N GLY A 534 -6.03 -3.17 26.48
CA GLY A 534 -4.72 -3.76 26.23
C GLY A 534 -3.59 -2.91 26.81
N GLY A 535 -3.70 -1.59 26.74
CA GLY A 535 -2.70 -0.68 27.28
C GLY A 535 -2.64 -0.71 28.81
N ILE A 536 -3.79 -0.81 29.47
CA ILE A 536 -3.90 -1.00 30.92
C ILE A 536 -3.26 -2.33 31.32
N LEU A 537 -3.61 -3.44 30.64
CA LEU A 537 -3.05 -4.76 30.93
C LEU A 537 -1.53 -4.78 30.72
N LEU A 538 -1.03 -4.13 29.67
CA LEU A 538 0.40 -4.04 29.38
C LEU A 538 1.15 -3.27 30.48
N PHE A 539 0.58 -2.14 30.92
CA PHE A 539 1.11 -1.36 32.04
C PHE A 539 1.14 -2.16 33.35
N LEU A 540 0.02 -2.81 33.69
CA LEU A 540 -0.11 -3.65 34.89
C LEU A 540 0.89 -4.80 34.87
N SER A 541 1.04 -5.48 33.73
CA SER A 541 2.04 -6.53 33.56
C SER A 541 3.46 -6.02 33.80
N GLY A 542 3.82 -4.88 33.18
CA GLY A 542 5.12 -4.24 33.37
C GLY A 542 5.42 -3.93 34.84
N LEU A 543 4.45 -3.37 35.55
CA LEU A 543 4.56 -3.07 36.99
C LEU A 543 4.69 -4.34 37.83
N MET A 544 3.89 -5.37 37.55
CA MET A 544 3.95 -6.66 38.24
C MET A 544 5.32 -7.32 38.07
N LEU A 545 5.90 -7.28 36.87
CA LEU A 545 7.22 -7.83 36.58
C LEU A 545 8.34 -7.05 37.28
N LEU A 546 8.22 -5.73 37.37
CA LEU A 546 9.13 -4.89 38.15
C LEU A 546 9.10 -5.28 39.64
N ILE A 547 7.91 -5.35 40.22
CA ILE A 547 7.71 -5.73 41.64
C ILE A 547 8.23 -7.15 41.89
N SER A 548 7.84 -8.10 41.03
CA SER A 548 8.31 -9.48 41.04
C SER A 548 9.84 -9.53 41.06
N GLY A 549 10.51 -8.79 40.17
CA GLY A 549 11.95 -8.78 40.10
C GLY A 549 12.64 -8.14 41.31
N ILE A 550 12.05 -7.11 41.92
CA ILE A 550 12.55 -6.51 43.17
C ILE A 550 12.45 -7.51 44.33
N ILE A 551 11.31 -8.19 44.46
CA ILE A 551 11.07 -9.22 45.47
C ILE A 551 12.08 -10.37 45.32
N GLU A 552 12.23 -10.87 44.09
CA GLU A 552 13.11 -12.00 43.77
C GLU A 552 14.60 -11.67 44.05
N ARG A 553 15.02 -10.43 43.77
CA ARG A 553 16.37 -9.96 44.13
C ARG A 553 16.59 -9.83 45.63
N LYS A 554 15.58 -9.42 46.39
CA LYS A 554 15.64 -9.35 47.85
C LYS A 554 15.70 -10.73 48.51
N ALA A 555 15.11 -11.75 47.89
CA ALA A 555 15.09 -13.11 48.43
C ALA A 555 16.47 -13.77 48.56
N LYS A 556 17.46 -13.38 47.72
CA LYS A 556 18.85 -13.88 47.72
C LYS A 556 18.97 -15.41 47.88
N THR A 557 18.05 -16.16 47.29
CA THR A 557 17.95 -17.62 47.46
C THR A 557 18.72 -18.34 46.35
N VAL A 558 19.44 -19.40 46.72
CA VAL A 558 20.04 -20.35 45.77
C VAL A 558 19.08 -21.51 45.58
N PHE A 559 18.81 -21.89 44.33
CA PHE A 559 17.91 -22.99 44.01
C PHE A 559 18.70 -24.28 44.06
N PHE A 560 18.25 -25.22 44.87
CA PHE A 560 18.83 -26.55 45.03
C PHE A 560 18.04 -27.61 44.27
#